data_AF-N9KHA2-F1
#
_entry.id   AF-N9KHA2-F1
#
_cell.length_a   1.000
_cell.length_b   1.000
_cell.length_c   1.000
_cell.angle_alpha   90.00
_cell.angle_beta   90.00
_cell.angle_gamma   90.00
#
_symmetry.space_group_name_H-M   'P 1'
#
loop_
_entity.id
_entity.type
_entity.pdbx_description
1 polymer ?
#
loop_
_entity_poly.entity_id
_entity_poly.type
_entity_poly.pdbx_seq_one_letter_code
_entity_poly.pdbx_strand_id
1 'polypeptide(L)'
;MRFLIFSGLIIFLLGLSYQTQKHPQLKFNSLADRITHPIDTRLRYRIAEVDPRFKLSVEQVEAISQQATQIWKDGTGKDYFIHDPNAKLAIHLIYDERQQESEQRREHITQLEANQQVWKDKKQQLDQIEQEIMRSKQFLDLKQQQLNQQIQQYNQEQLSAQHNQSSSGNSTYFQQKQQELQSN
;
A
#
# COMPACT_ATOMS: atom_id res chain seq x y z
N MET A 1 35.39 64.83 -1.30
CA MET A 1 34.32 64.04 -1.96
C MET A 1 34.82 62.71 -2.52
N ARG A 2 35.72 62.69 -3.52
CA ARG A 2 36.20 61.43 -4.15
C ARG A 2 36.80 60.42 -3.17
N PHE A 3 37.64 60.87 -2.23
CA PHE A 3 38.23 60.00 -1.21
C PHE A 3 37.19 59.35 -0.28
N LEU A 4 36.16 60.08 0.14
CA LEU A 4 35.09 59.54 1.00
C LEU A 4 34.27 58.47 0.28
N ILE A 5 34.05 58.65 -1.03
CA ILE A 5 33.37 57.66 -1.88
C ILE A 5 34.21 56.37 -1.98
N PHE A 6 35.52 56.49 -2.21
CA PHE A 6 36.42 55.34 -2.26
C PHE A 6 36.50 54.61 -0.92
N SER A 7 36.61 55.33 0.20
CA SER A 7 36.61 54.73 1.54
C SER A 7 35.30 54.01 1.84
N GLY A 8 34.15 54.59 1.48
CA GLY A 8 32.84 53.95 1.65
C GLY A 8 32.72 52.65 0.82
N LEU A 9 33.23 52.66 -0.41
CA LEU A 9 33.21 51.48 -1.28
C LEU A 9 34.12 50.35 -0.76
N ILE A 10 35.28 50.68 -0.20
CA ILE A 10 36.18 49.69 0.42
C ILE A 10 35.51 49.05 1.64
N ILE A 11 34.91 49.85 2.52
CA ILE A 11 34.19 49.34 3.70
C ILE A 11 33.04 48.43 3.27
N PHE A 12 32.31 48.80 2.22
CA PHE A 12 31.23 47.99 1.66
C PHE A 12 31.72 46.64 1.13
N LEU A 13 32.83 46.62 0.36
CA LEU A 13 33.42 45.38 -0.15
C LEU A 13 33.96 44.47 0.97
N LEU A 14 34.57 45.06 2.00
CA LEU A 14 35.03 44.34 3.19
C LEU A 14 33.85 43.73 3.97
N GLY A 15 32.75 44.49 4.10
CA GLY A 15 31.50 44.02 4.71
C GLY A 15 30.89 42.85 3.96
N LEU A 16 30.78 42.94 2.63
CA LEU A 16 30.30 41.83 1.79
C LEU A 16 31.19 40.59 1.89
N SER A 17 32.51 40.77 1.95
CA SER A 17 33.47 39.68 2.10
C SER A 17 33.33 38.98 3.46
N TYR A 18 33.21 39.75 4.55
CA TYR A 18 32.97 39.23 5.89
C TYR A 18 31.66 38.44 5.97
N GLN A 19 30.59 38.99 5.39
CA GLN A 19 29.27 38.34 5.32
C GLN A 19 29.34 37.00 4.60
N THR A 20 30.04 36.91 3.46
CA THR A 20 30.20 35.65 2.71
C THR A 20 31.06 34.63 3.47
N GLN A 21 32.04 35.07 4.26
CA GLN A 21 32.83 34.17 5.09
C GLN A 21 32.01 33.54 6.22
N LYS A 22 31.13 34.31 6.86
CA LYS A 22 30.23 33.84 7.93
C LYS A 22 29.04 33.05 7.41
N HIS A 23 28.53 33.41 6.24
CA HIS A 23 27.36 32.80 5.61
C HIS A 23 27.70 32.37 4.17
N PRO A 24 28.46 31.27 3.99
CA PRO A 24 28.93 30.83 2.67
C PRO A 24 27.80 30.50 1.69
N GLN A 25 26.58 30.23 2.17
CA GLN A 25 25.40 30.05 1.32
C GLN A 25 25.01 31.31 0.53
N LEU A 26 25.36 32.51 1.00
CA LEU A 26 25.00 33.76 0.32
C LEU A 26 25.71 33.97 -1.02
N LYS A 27 26.72 33.16 -1.35
CA LYS A 27 27.33 33.12 -2.70
C LYS A 27 26.32 32.72 -3.80
N PHE A 28 25.21 32.10 -3.39
CA PHE A 28 24.11 31.69 -4.25
C PHE A 28 22.98 32.72 -4.35
N ASN A 29 23.02 33.81 -3.56
CA ASN A 29 22.15 34.95 -3.79
C ASN A 29 22.73 35.84 -4.90
N SER A 30 21.88 36.57 -5.62
CA SER A 30 22.33 37.51 -6.64
C SER A 30 23.06 38.70 -6.00
N LEU A 31 24.02 39.32 -6.71
CA LEU A 31 24.70 40.50 -6.19
C LEU A 31 23.71 41.66 -5.95
N ALA A 32 22.70 41.79 -6.80
CA ALA A 32 21.63 42.78 -6.63
C ALA A 32 20.86 42.56 -5.32
N ASP A 33 20.42 41.33 -5.04
CA ASP A 33 19.72 40.99 -3.79
C ASP A 33 20.60 41.27 -2.55
N ARG A 34 21.90 40.99 -2.62
CA ARG A 34 22.83 41.27 -1.53
C ARG A 34 23.07 42.75 -1.28
N ILE A 35 22.94 43.59 -2.31
CA ILE A 35 23.04 45.05 -2.19
C ILE A 35 21.75 45.63 -1.60
N THR A 36 20.58 45.12 -2.01
CA THR A 36 19.27 45.59 -1.53
C THR A 36 18.94 45.06 -0.12
N HIS A 37 19.45 43.87 0.23
CA HIS A 37 19.22 43.21 1.52
C HIS A 37 20.55 42.90 2.23
N PRO A 38 21.33 43.92 2.63
CA PRO A 38 22.71 43.76 3.10
C PRO A 38 22.86 43.03 4.44
N ILE A 39 21.78 42.92 5.22
CA ILE A 39 21.75 42.22 6.51
C ILE A 39 20.96 40.91 6.45
N ASP A 40 20.31 40.60 5.32
CA ASP A 40 19.59 39.35 5.16
C ASP A 40 20.58 38.21 4.89
N THR A 41 20.45 37.14 5.67
CA THR A 41 21.34 35.96 5.60
C THR A 41 20.61 34.72 5.07
N ARG A 42 19.36 34.90 4.62
CA ARG A 42 18.53 33.84 4.05
C ARG A 42 18.94 33.53 2.61
N LEU A 43 18.88 32.24 2.28
CA LEU A 43 19.17 31.72 0.96
C LEU A 43 17.96 31.94 0.05
N ARG A 44 18.19 32.61 -1.08
CA ARG A 44 17.17 32.76 -2.13
C ARG A 44 17.16 31.52 -3.01
N TYR A 45 15.99 30.99 -3.34
CA TYR A 45 15.84 29.86 -4.26
C TYR A 45 14.67 30.10 -5.23
N ARG A 46 14.72 29.43 -6.38
CA ARG A 46 13.61 29.33 -7.33
C ARG A 46 13.42 27.91 -7.81
N ILE A 47 12.23 27.62 -8.28
CA ILE A 47 11.95 26.41 -9.05
C ILE A 47 12.31 26.68 -10.51
N ALA A 48 13.10 25.80 -11.10
CA ALA A 48 13.42 25.84 -12.52
C ALA A 48 12.36 25.04 -13.32
N GLU A 49 12.72 24.61 -14.52
CA GLU A 49 11.88 23.68 -15.26
C GLU A 49 11.70 22.36 -14.49
N VAL A 50 10.47 21.87 -14.51
CA VAL A 50 10.08 20.59 -13.90
C VAL A 50 9.84 19.61 -15.04
N ASP A 51 10.51 18.47 -15.00
CA ASP A 51 10.30 17.41 -16.00
C ASP A 51 8.84 16.93 -15.95
N PRO A 52 8.10 16.99 -17.08
CA PRO A 52 6.70 16.59 -17.13
C PRO A 52 6.42 15.15 -16.69
N ARG A 53 7.42 14.26 -16.73
CA ARG A 53 7.30 12.87 -16.29
C ARG A 53 6.96 12.74 -14.80
N PHE A 54 7.31 13.74 -13.99
CA PHE A 54 6.88 13.80 -12.59
C PHE A 54 5.38 14.06 -12.44
N LYS A 55 4.67 14.48 -13.51
CA LYS A 55 3.25 14.86 -13.48
C LYS A 55 2.95 15.95 -12.44
N LEU A 56 3.92 16.84 -12.23
CA LEU A 56 3.82 17.99 -11.33
C LEU A 56 4.01 19.27 -12.15
N SER A 57 3.19 20.27 -11.84
CA SER A 57 3.37 21.63 -12.33
C SER A 57 4.45 22.37 -11.52
N VAL A 58 5.00 23.44 -12.09
CA VAL A 58 6.00 24.29 -11.41
C VAL A 58 5.42 24.89 -10.12
N GLU A 59 4.14 25.29 -10.15
CA GLU A 59 3.42 25.87 -9.02
C GLU A 59 3.25 24.85 -7.89
N GLN A 60 2.96 23.59 -8.22
CA GLN A 60 2.89 22.52 -7.22
C GLN A 60 4.24 22.27 -6.57
N VAL A 61 5.32 22.27 -7.36
CA VAL A 61 6.68 22.10 -6.85
C VAL A 61 7.10 23.29 -5.99
N GLU A 62 6.70 24.51 -6.34
CA GLU A 62 6.90 25.70 -5.51
C GLU A 62 6.20 25.55 -4.16
N ALA A 63 4.92 25.17 -4.16
CA ALA A 63 4.15 24.95 -2.95
C ALA A 63 4.78 23.86 -2.05
N ILE A 64 5.19 22.73 -2.65
CA ILE A 64 5.90 21.65 -1.93
C ILE A 64 7.22 22.15 -1.37
N SER A 65 7.97 22.96 -2.13
CA SER A 65 9.23 23.52 -1.67
C SER A 65 9.03 24.47 -0.49
N GLN A 66 7.99 25.32 -0.55
CA GLN A 66 7.64 26.19 0.58
C GLN A 66 7.26 25.38 1.82
N GLN A 67 6.49 24.30 1.67
CA GLN A 67 6.20 23.37 2.77
C GLN A 67 7.49 22.77 3.35
N ALA A 68 8.43 22.35 2.50
CA ALA A 68 9.72 21.84 2.95
C ALA A 68 10.52 22.90 3.72
N THR A 69 10.52 24.16 3.27
CA THR A 69 11.19 25.25 4.02
C THR A 69 10.54 25.51 5.38
N GLN A 70 9.22 25.34 5.48
CA GLN A 70 8.50 25.48 6.75
C GLN A 70 8.92 24.40 7.75
N ILE A 71 9.15 23.15 7.31
CA ILE A 71 9.67 22.07 8.17
C ILE A 71 11.03 22.47 8.78
N TRP A 72 11.93 23.04 7.98
CA TRP A 72 13.22 23.55 8.47
C TRP A 72 13.04 24.69 9.47
N LYS A 73 12.11 25.61 9.18
CA LYS A 73 11.81 26.73 10.08
C LYS A 73 11.27 26.25 11.42
N ASP A 74 10.33 25.31 11.42
CA ASP A 74 9.74 24.75 12.63
C ASP A 74 10.78 23.97 13.44
N GLY A 75 11.63 23.19 12.77
CA GLY A 75 12.68 22.40 13.44
C GLY A 75 13.84 23.24 13.99
N THR A 76 14.13 24.39 13.41
CA THR A 76 15.30 25.22 13.78
C THR A 76 14.93 26.54 14.48
N GLY A 77 13.66 26.91 14.47
CA GLY A 77 13.16 28.20 14.95
C GLY A 77 13.60 29.40 14.10
N LYS A 78 14.22 29.18 12.94
CA LYS A 78 14.76 30.24 12.08
C LYS A 78 14.30 30.08 10.64
N ASP A 79 13.95 31.20 10.03
CA ASP A 79 13.65 31.26 8.61
C ASP A 79 14.96 31.35 7.82
N TYR A 80 15.29 30.31 7.04
CA TYR A 80 16.55 30.20 6.30
C TYR A 80 16.40 30.42 4.79
N PHE A 81 15.18 30.33 4.25
CA PHE A 81 14.95 30.22 2.82
C PHE A 81 13.88 31.22 2.38
N ILE A 82 14.10 31.84 1.22
CA ILE A 82 13.09 32.68 0.57
C ILE A 82 12.95 32.25 -0.88
N HIS A 83 11.70 32.08 -1.30
CA HIS A 83 11.39 31.95 -2.71
C HIS A 83 11.57 33.31 -3.42
N ASP A 84 12.37 33.32 -4.48
CA ASP A 84 12.59 34.48 -5.35
C ASP A 84 12.70 33.98 -6.79
N PRO A 85 11.77 34.34 -7.69
CA PRO A 85 11.79 33.90 -9.09
C PRO A 85 13.10 34.23 -9.85
N ASN A 86 13.85 35.24 -9.39
CA ASN A 86 15.11 35.67 -9.98
C ASN A 86 16.33 35.12 -9.23
N ALA A 87 16.14 34.18 -8.30
CA ALA A 87 17.22 33.59 -7.53
C ALA A 87 18.22 32.86 -8.45
N LYS A 88 19.49 32.96 -8.06
CA LYS A 88 20.57 32.24 -8.75
C LYS A 88 20.61 30.76 -8.38
N LEU A 89 20.18 30.38 -7.17
CA LEU A 89 19.97 28.98 -6.84
C LEU A 89 18.66 28.47 -7.46
N ALA A 90 18.80 27.57 -8.43
CA ALA A 90 17.69 26.99 -9.16
C ALA A 90 17.53 25.51 -8.78
N ILE A 91 16.32 25.11 -8.40
CA ILE A 91 15.96 23.71 -8.13
C ILE A 91 15.42 23.10 -9.41
N HIS A 92 16.15 22.13 -9.95
CA HIS A 92 15.75 21.38 -11.16
C HIS A 92 15.19 20.02 -10.77
N LEU A 93 14.02 19.66 -11.29
CA LEU A 93 13.46 18.33 -11.14
C LEU A 93 13.73 17.56 -12.43
N ILE A 94 14.75 16.71 -12.40
CA ILE A 94 15.19 15.91 -13.55
C ILE A 94 14.81 14.46 -13.30
N TYR A 95 14.05 13.89 -14.23
CA TYR A 95 13.63 12.50 -14.12
C TYR A 95 14.72 11.60 -14.71
N ASP A 96 15.43 10.86 -13.84
CA ASP A 96 16.51 9.97 -14.22
C ASP A 96 16.05 8.51 -14.37
N GLU A 97 16.92 7.67 -14.93
CA GLU A 97 16.65 6.24 -15.15
C GLU A 97 16.33 5.50 -13.84
N ARG A 98 16.95 5.90 -12.73
CA ARG A 98 16.73 5.27 -11.42
C ARG A 98 15.31 5.51 -10.91
N GLN A 99 14.73 6.69 -11.18
CA GLN A 99 13.32 6.94 -10.88
C GLN A 99 12.41 6.02 -11.70
N GLN A 100 12.69 5.86 -13.00
CA GLN A 100 11.94 4.94 -13.86
C GLN A 100 11.97 3.50 -13.35
N GLU A 101 13.15 2.98 -13.04
CA GLU A 101 13.32 1.62 -12.52
C GLU A 101 12.62 1.42 -11.18
N SER A 102 12.66 2.44 -10.30
CA SER A 102 11.99 2.39 -9.00
C SER A 102 10.47 2.31 -9.15
N GLU A 103 9.90 3.12 -10.04
CA GLU A 103 8.45 3.09 -10.33
C GLU A 103 8.02 1.75 -10.93
N GLN A 104 8.75 1.25 -11.91
CA GLN A 104 8.49 -0.06 -12.52
C GLN A 104 8.59 -1.18 -11.47
N ARG A 105 9.61 -1.14 -10.61
CA ARG A 105 9.77 -2.10 -9.52
C ARG A 105 8.59 -2.06 -8.55
N ARG A 106 8.13 -0.86 -8.19
CA ARG A 106 6.96 -0.69 -7.31
C ARG A 106 5.71 -1.30 -7.93
N GLU A 107 5.48 -1.05 -9.22
CA GLU A 107 4.35 -1.65 -9.96
C GLU A 107 4.42 -3.18 -9.96
N HIS A 108 5.59 -3.75 -10.24
CA HIS A 108 5.79 -5.21 -10.19
C HIS A 108 5.55 -5.79 -8.79
N ILE A 109 6.01 -5.12 -7.73
CA ILE A 109 5.74 -5.54 -6.34
C ILE A 109 4.24 -5.53 -6.06
N THR A 110 3.52 -4.47 -6.43
CA THR A 110 2.06 -4.39 -6.25
C THR A 110 1.33 -5.52 -6.99
N GLN A 111 1.73 -5.83 -8.22
CA GLN A 111 1.18 -6.96 -8.97
C GLN A 111 1.45 -8.31 -8.30
N LEU A 112 2.67 -8.51 -7.77
CA LEU A 112 3.04 -9.73 -7.04
C LEU A 112 2.22 -9.89 -5.76
N GLU A 113 2.03 -8.80 -4.99
CA GLU A 113 1.20 -8.80 -3.78
C GLU A 113 -0.26 -9.14 -4.08
N ALA A 114 -0.83 -8.54 -5.13
CA ALA A 114 -2.19 -8.85 -5.58
C ALA A 114 -2.33 -10.33 -5.98
N ASN A 115 -1.37 -10.86 -6.75
CA ASN A 115 -1.36 -12.28 -7.12
C ASN A 115 -1.24 -13.19 -5.90
N GLN A 116 -0.39 -12.83 -4.92
CA GLN A 116 -0.25 -13.59 -3.69
C GLN A 116 -1.59 -13.65 -2.92
N GLN A 117 -2.35 -12.55 -2.89
CA GLN A 117 -3.66 -12.53 -2.24
C GLN A 117 -4.64 -13.49 -2.93
N VAL A 118 -4.70 -13.47 -4.26
CA VAL A 118 -5.54 -14.41 -5.04
C VAL A 118 -5.18 -15.88 -4.72
N TRP A 119 -3.90 -16.19 -4.57
CA TRP A 119 -3.46 -17.54 -4.19
C TRP A 119 -3.87 -17.92 -2.77
N LYS A 120 -3.78 -16.98 -1.81
CA LYS A 120 -4.26 -17.20 -0.44
C LYS A 120 -5.76 -17.48 -0.42
N ASP A 121 -6.55 -16.70 -1.16
CA ASP A 121 -7.99 -16.85 -1.23
C ASP A 121 -8.37 -18.20 -1.87
N LYS A 122 -7.72 -18.59 -2.98
CA LYS A 122 -7.90 -19.91 -3.60
C LYS A 122 -7.54 -21.05 -2.65
N LYS A 123 -6.45 -20.90 -1.88
CA LYS A 123 -6.06 -21.92 -0.90
C LYS A 123 -7.13 -22.08 0.19
N GLN A 124 -7.64 -20.97 0.71
CA GLN A 124 -8.73 -20.99 1.69
C GLN A 124 -9.99 -21.66 1.14
N GLN A 125 -10.36 -21.38 -0.12
CA GLN A 125 -11.49 -22.05 -0.77
C GLN A 125 -11.28 -23.56 -0.91
N LEU A 126 -10.07 -23.99 -1.30
CA LEU A 126 -9.74 -25.42 -1.37
C LEU A 126 -9.84 -26.09 0.00
N ASP A 127 -9.36 -25.43 1.06
CA ASP A 127 -9.45 -25.96 2.43
C ASP A 127 -10.92 -26.10 2.88
N GLN A 128 -11.79 -25.16 2.49
CA GLN A 128 -13.24 -25.27 2.76
C GLN A 128 -13.87 -26.43 2.01
N ILE A 129 -13.56 -26.59 0.71
CA ILE A 129 -14.06 -27.70 -0.11
C ILE A 129 -13.57 -29.04 0.47
N GLU A 130 -12.32 -29.13 0.92
CA GLU A 130 -11.78 -30.33 1.56
C GLU A 130 -12.57 -30.69 2.84
N GLN A 131 -12.88 -29.69 3.68
CA GLN A 131 -13.71 -29.89 4.86
C GLN A 131 -15.13 -30.33 4.52
N GLU A 132 -15.75 -29.77 3.48
CA GLU A 132 -17.08 -30.18 3.01
C GLU A 132 -17.07 -31.63 2.51
N ILE A 133 -16.07 -32.02 1.73
CA ILE A 133 -15.89 -33.40 1.27
C ILE A 133 -15.74 -34.35 2.46
N MET A 134 -14.96 -33.97 3.48
CA MET A 134 -14.76 -34.79 4.68
C MET A 134 -16.09 -34.99 5.43
N ARG A 135 -16.87 -33.92 5.64
CA ARG A 135 -18.19 -34.00 6.27
C ARG A 135 -19.17 -34.85 5.47
N SER A 136 -19.19 -34.68 4.15
CA SER A 136 -20.05 -35.48 3.27
C SER A 136 -19.69 -36.96 3.34
N LYS A 137 -18.40 -37.31 3.40
CA LYS A 137 -17.95 -38.70 3.56
C LYS A 137 -18.42 -39.29 4.90
N GLN A 138 -18.26 -38.55 5.99
CA GLN A 138 -18.73 -38.99 7.31
C GLN A 138 -20.25 -39.19 7.34
N PHE A 139 -21.00 -38.27 6.73
CA PHE A 139 -22.45 -38.39 6.61
C PHE A 139 -22.87 -39.65 5.81
N LEU A 140 -22.21 -39.92 4.69
CA LEU A 140 -22.47 -41.11 3.89
C LEU A 140 -22.13 -42.40 4.64
N ASP A 141 -21.02 -42.42 5.40
CA ASP A 141 -20.63 -43.57 6.22
C ASP A 141 -21.68 -43.86 7.31
N LEU A 142 -22.16 -42.82 8.00
CA LEU A 142 -23.25 -42.96 8.98
C LEU A 142 -24.54 -43.46 8.34
N LYS A 143 -24.92 -42.93 7.16
CA LYS A 143 -26.12 -43.38 6.44
C LYS A 143 -26.00 -44.85 6.03
N GLN A 144 -24.80 -45.26 5.58
CA GLN A 144 -24.53 -46.66 5.24
C GLN A 144 -24.62 -47.59 6.45
N GLN A 145 -24.06 -47.18 7.60
CA GLN A 145 -24.18 -47.94 8.86
C GLN A 145 -25.65 -48.07 9.30
N GLN A 146 -26.43 -46.99 9.22
CA GLN A 146 -27.85 -47.01 9.56
C GLN A 146 -28.65 -47.96 8.65
N LEU A 147 -28.43 -47.90 7.33
CA LEU A 147 -29.08 -48.82 6.38
C LEU A 147 -28.71 -50.27 6.68
N ASN A 148 -27.44 -50.56 6.96
CA ASN A 148 -26.99 -51.90 7.32
C ASN A 148 -27.68 -52.42 8.59
N GLN A 149 -27.85 -51.58 9.62
CA GLN A 149 -28.59 -51.94 10.83
C GLN A 149 -30.07 -52.21 10.55
N GLN A 150 -30.72 -51.38 9.73
CA GLN A 150 -32.13 -51.57 9.36
C GLN A 150 -32.33 -52.88 8.58
N ILE A 151 -31.42 -53.22 7.66
CA ILE A 151 -31.44 -54.48 6.93
C ILE A 151 -31.27 -55.67 7.89
N GLN A 152 -30.36 -55.59 8.85
CA GLN A 152 -30.16 -56.64 9.85
C GLN A 152 -31.41 -56.84 10.72
N GLN A 153 -32.03 -55.77 11.20
CA GLN A 153 -33.28 -55.83 11.97
C GLN A 153 -34.41 -56.44 11.14
N TYR A 154 -34.58 -56.00 9.89
CA TYR A 154 -35.56 -56.57 8.98
C TYR A 154 -35.37 -58.09 8.79
N ASN A 155 -34.12 -58.53 8.59
CA ASN A 155 -33.82 -59.96 8.44
C ASN A 155 -34.13 -60.77 9.71
N GLN A 156 -33.88 -60.20 10.91
CA GLN A 156 -34.23 -60.85 12.18
C GLN A 156 -35.75 -60.93 12.40
N GLU A 157 -36.49 -59.87 12.07
CA GLU A 157 -37.96 -59.85 12.13
C GLU A 157 -38.56 -60.90 11.20
N GLN A 158 -38.02 -61.05 9.98
CA GLN A 158 -38.45 -62.09 9.04
C GLN A 158 -38.25 -63.50 9.60
N LEU A 159 -37.06 -63.80 10.15
CA LEU A 159 -36.75 -65.11 10.71
C LEU A 159 -37.65 -65.46 11.91
N SER A 160 -37.91 -64.50 12.79
CA SER A 160 -38.77 -64.70 13.96
C SER A 160 -40.26 -64.84 13.60
N ALA A 161 -40.74 -64.14 12.57
CA ALA A 161 -42.08 -64.32 12.02
C ALA A 161 -42.26 -65.69 11.35
N GLN A 162 -41.22 -66.24 10.72
CA GLN A 162 -41.23 -67.58 10.13
C GLN A 162 -41.32 -68.70 11.19
N HIS A 163 -40.72 -68.48 12.36
CA HIS A 163 -40.76 -69.43 13.47
C HIS A 163 -42.11 -69.42 14.21
N ASN A 164 -42.80 -68.27 14.25
CA ASN A 164 -44.12 -68.11 14.84
C ASN A 164 -45.22 -68.27 13.76
N GLN A 165 -45.55 -69.51 13.40
CA GLN A 165 -46.55 -69.85 12.38
C GLN A 165 -48.00 -69.46 12.77
N SER A 166 -48.32 -68.16 12.75
CA SER A 166 -49.71 -67.68 12.73
C SER A 166 -49.73 -66.15 12.59
N SER A 167 -49.67 -65.61 11.36
CA SER A 167 -50.07 -64.21 11.09
C SER A 167 -50.22 -63.94 9.58
N SER A 168 -51.44 -64.14 9.07
CA SER A 168 -51.88 -63.72 7.73
C SER A 168 -51.79 -62.19 7.49
N GLY A 169 -51.54 -61.38 8.52
CA GLY A 169 -51.42 -59.92 8.44
C GLY A 169 -50.00 -59.38 8.16
N ASN A 170 -48.97 -60.24 8.16
CA ASN A 170 -47.58 -59.79 8.11
C ASN A 170 -47.06 -59.47 6.69
N SER A 171 -47.68 -60.03 5.64
CA SER A 171 -47.21 -59.88 4.26
C SER A 171 -47.16 -58.42 3.79
N THR A 172 -48.22 -57.65 4.04
CA THR A 172 -48.31 -56.25 3.59
C THR A 172 -47.35 -55.34 4.36
N TYR A 173 -47.19 -55.58 5.67
CA TYR A 173 -46.22 -54.86 6.52
C TYR A 173 -44.78 -55.03 6.01
N PHE A 174 -44.36 -56.27 5.73
CA PHE A 174 -43.01 -56.53 5.26
C PHE A 174 -42.77 -56.01 3.83
N GLN A 175 -43.79 -56.03 2.98
CA GLN A 175 -43.72 -55.49 1.62
C GLN A 175 -43.55 -53.96 1.62
N GLN A 176 -44.23 -53.26 2.54
CA GLN A 176 -44.09 -51.81 2.70
C GLN A 176 -42.72 -51.44 3.29
N LYS A 177 -42.24 -52.16 4.30
CA LYS A 177 -40.91 -51.95 4.89
C LYS A 177 -39.76 -52.20 3.90
N GLN A 178 -39.95 -53.14 2.98
CA GLN A 178 -38.99 -53.40 1.91
C GLN A 178 -38.92 -52.26 0.89
N GLN A 179 -40.04 -51.59 0.58
CA GLN A 179 -40.07 -50.41 -0.28
C GLN A 179 -39.36 -49.22 0.37
N GLU A 180 -39.54 -48.99 1.67
CA GLU A 180 -38.85 -47.91 2.41
C GLU A 180 -37.32 -48.06 2.42
N LEU A 181 -36.82 -49.30 2.45
CA LEU A 181 -35.39 -49.61 2.35
C LEU A 181 -34.82 -49.39 0.94
N GLN A 182 -35.66 -49.51 -0.10
CA GLN A 182 -35.28 -49.27 -1.49
C GLN A 182 -35.38 -47.79 -1.90
N SER A 183 -36.16 -46.99 -1.18
CA SER A 183 -36.38 -45.57 -1.46
C SER A 183 -35.43 -44.61 -0.71
N ASN A 184 -34.60 -45.11 0.20
CA ASN A 184 -33.64 -44.31 1.00
C ASN A 184 -32.22 -44.33 0.42
#